data_AF-A0A3M0Y7T3-F1
#
_entry.id   AF-A0A3M0Y7T3-F1
#
_cell.length_a   1.000
_cell.length_b   1.000
_cell.length_c   1.000
_cell.angle_alpha   90.00
_cell.angle_beta   90.00
_cell.angle_gamma   90.00
#
_symmetry.space_group_name_H-M   'P 1'
#
loop_
_entity.id
_entity.type
_entity.pdbx_description
1 polymer ?
#
loop_
_entity_poly.entity_id
_entity_poly.type
_entity_poly.pdbx_seq_one_letter_code
_entity_poly.pdbx_strand_id
1 'polypeptide(L)'
;MAKKDEKLKGMLKKYASLAAGPNAEKLIDILFKKKNVNEKTIAAKMGLTINEVRNLLYKLAAQHVVSFTRKKDKRRGGWYIYFWTIEERKSMEAYADMLRQELKKIDDNISKKKSDSHYHCDNCYLEFNEEGALLHDYTCPECGEVLQLKDVSKDIAKLEKEREQVKGEIALVEEEIERMESKRQREVEKREEEIKKQKEEERRKRRLKAKRKAAREARKQEKARAEKEARRKREGAKAREAKRAKRARRAKRAAGVKRAQTAKKSKAGQARRAKSARQSKRASQKGKKRTRESRKKSKSVGSTLRKLGRMIKRKSGRK
;
A
#
# COMPACT_ATOMS: atom_id res chain seq x y z
N MET A 1 7.07 15.39 35.24
CA MET A 1 6.08 15.89 34.25
C MET A 1 4.92 16.59 34.95
N ALA A 2 4.35 16.01 36.02
CA ALA A 2 3.20 16.59 36.76
C ALA A 2 3.34 18.07 37.20
N LYS A 3 4.45 18.47 37.83
CA LYS A 3 4.65 19.88 38.26
C LYS A 3 4.67 20.90 37.10
N LYS A 4 5.08 20.47 35.90
CA LYS A 4 5.20 21.36 34.73
C LYS A 4 3.85 21.54 34.04
N ASP A 5 3.09 20.46 33.95
CA ASP A 5 1.72 20.51 33.43
C ASP A 5 0.83 21.39 34.31
N GLU A 6 1.06 21.39 35.63
CA GLU A 6 0.34 22.28 36.55
C GLU A 6 0.71 23.76 36.33
N LYS A 7 1.98 24.06 36.04
CA LYS A 7 2.44 25.42 35.70
C LYS A 7 1.77 25.92 34.40
N LEU A 8 1.79 25.11 33.34
CA LEU A 8 1.13 25.43 32.07
C LEU A 8 -0.38 25.62 32.25
N LYS A 9 -1.02 24.74 33.02
CA LYS A 9 -2.43 24.83 33.35
C LYS A 9 -2.76 26.12 34.09
N GLY A 10 -1.91 26.54 35.04
CA GLY A 10 -2.05 27.82 35.74
C GLY A 10 -1.98 29.03 34.80
N MET A 11 -1.02 29.04 33.87
CA MET A 11 -0.89 30.10 32.85
C MET A 11 -2.11 30.15 31.93
N LEU A 12 -2.58 29.00 31.45
CA LEU A 12 -3.79 28.90 30.62
C LEU A 12 -5.03 29.41 31.34
N LYS A 13 -5.17 29.12 32.65
CA LYS A 13 -6.28 29.62 33.47
C LYS A 13 -6.23 31.14 33.58
N LYS A 14 -5.07 31.72 33.91
CA LYS A 14 -4.89 33.17 33.98
C LYS A 14 -5.30 33.82 32.66
N TYR A 15 -4.76 33.34 31.54
CA TYR A 15 -5.08 33.90 30.23
C TYR A 15 -6.57 33.75 29.87
N ALA A 16 -7.15 32.57 30.12
CA ALA A 16 -8.57 32.34 29.86
C ALA A 16 -9.49 33.23 30.71
N SER A 17 -9.12 33.47 31.98
CA SER A 17 -9.83 34.35 32.90
C SER A 17 -9.81 35.81 32.44
N LEU A 18 -8.65 36.29 31.98
CA LEU A 18 -8.50 37.61 31.38
C LEU A 18 -9.29 37.76 30.07
N ALA A 19 -9.35 36.70 29.25
CA ALA A 19 -10.03 36.73 27.96
C ALA A 19 -11.57 36.64 28.05
N ALA A 20 -12.11 35.79 28.94
CA ALA A 20 -13.54 35.47 28.95
C ALA A 20 -14.17 35.36 30.35
N GLY A 21 -13.45 35.79 31.39
CA GLY A 21 -13.92 35.87 32.76
C GLY A 21 -13.77 34.55 33.56
N PRO A 22 -14.25 34.53 34.82
CA PRO A 22 -13.96 33.43 35.77
C PRO A 22 -14.46 32.05 35.33
N ASN A 23 -15.55 32.00 34.56
CA ASN A 23 -16.10 30.74 34.05
C ASN A 23 -15.15 30.05 33.05
N ALA A 24 -14.23 30.81 32.43
CA ALA A 24 -13.24 30.27 31.52
C ALA A 24 -12.22 29.36 32.24
N GLU A 25 -11.89 29.64 33.50
CA GLU A 25 -10.94 28.81 34.27
C GLU A 25 -11.46 27.38 34.46
N LYS A 26 -12.75 27.24 34.81
CA LYS A 26 -13.44 25.96 34.95
C LYS A 26 -13.47 25.19 33.63
N LEU A 27 -13.63 25.91 32.52
CA LEU A 27 -13.62 25.32 31.19
C LEU A 27 -12.22 24.76 30.84
N ILE A 28 -11.14 25.48 31.18
CA ILE A 28 -9.78 24.99 31.02
C ILE A 28 -9.57 23.71 31.83
N ASP A 29 -10.05 23.61 33.08
CA ASP A 29 -9.96 22.37 33.87
C ASP A 29 -10.62 21.18 33.18
N ILE A 30 -11.76 21.39 32.52
CA ILE A 30 -12.50 20.34 31.83
C ILE A 30 -11.77 19.89 30.55
N LEU A 31 -11.22 20.84 29.80
CA LEU A 31 -10.60 20.62 28.49
C LEU A 31 -9.12 20.24 28.55
N PHE A 32 -8.41 20.58 29.65
CA PHE A 32 -6.98 20.31 29.77
C PHE A 32 -6.69 18.81 29.59
N LYS A 33 -5.70 18.49 28.73
CA LYS A 33 -5.33 17.13 28.28
C LYS A 33 -6.41 16.33 27.55
N LYS A 34 -7.60 16.89 27.30
CA LYS A 34 -8.65 16.24 26.51
C LYS A 34 -8.69 16.83 25.11
N LYS A 35 -8.83 15.97 24.11
CA LYS A 35 -9.00 16.36 22.70
C LYS A 35 -10.41 16.02 22.25
N ASN A 36 -10.99 16.87 21.41
CA ASN A 36 -12.31 16.68 20.81
C ASN A 36 -13.44 16.48 21.84
N VAL A 37 -13.60 17.43 22.75
CA VAL A 37 -14.70 17.40 23.74
C VAL A 37 -15.96 18.03 23.14
N ASN A 38 -17.11 17.39 23.33
CA ASN A 38 -18.40 17.90 22.85
C ASN A 38 -18.93 19.01 23.77
N GLU A 39 -19.51 20.06 23.20
CA GLU A 39 -20.18 21.17 23.90
C GLU A 39 -21.20 20.69 24.95
N LYS A 40 -21.94 19.60 24.68
CA LYS A 40 -22.91 19.04 25.63
C LYS A 40 -22.25 18.50 26.89
N THR A 41 -21.08 17.86 26.75
CA THR A 41 -20.31 17.34 27.87
C THR A 41 -19.72 18.46 28.71
N ILE A 42 -19.35 19.57 28.07
CA ILE A 42 -18.85 20.77 28.74
C ILE A 42 -19.98 21.41 29.56
N ALA A 43 -21.15 21.62 28.95
CA ALA A 43 -22.33 22.17 29.61
C ALA A 43 -22.75 21.36 30.85
N ALA A 44 -22.84 20.03 30.72
CA ALA A 44 -23.18 19.15 31.83
C ALA A 44 -22.18 19.24 33.00
N LYS A 45 -20.88 19.43 32.72
CA LYS A 45 -19.85 19.54 33.76
C LYS A 45 -19.78 20.93 34.41
N MET A 46 -20.13 21.97 33.66
CA MET A 46 -20.12 23.35 34.17
C MET A 46 -21.43 23.73 34.88
N GLY A 47 -22.50 22.96 34.68
CA GLY A 47 -23.84 23.31 35.16
C GLY A 47 -24.42 24.54 34.45
N LEU A 48 -23.98 24.80 33.21
CA LEU A 48 -24.43 25.94 32.40
C LEU A 48 -25.30 25.46 31.24
N THR A 49 -26.11 26.36 30.70
CA THR A 49 -26.84 26.09 29.46
C THR A 49 -25.88 25.92 28.27
N ILE A 50 -26.28 25.18 27.25
CA ILE A 50 -25.47 24.98 26.04
C ILE A 50 -25.17 26.34 25.37
N ASN A 51 -26.09 27.29 25.44
CA ASN A 51 -25.91 28.60 24.80
C ASN A 51 -24.83 29.44 25.50
N GLU A 52 -24.83 29.47 26.84
CA GLU A 52 -23.79 30.15 27.62
C GLU A 52 -22.41 29.55 27.35
N VAL A 53 -22.33 28.22 27.27
CA VAL A 53 -21.09 27.52 26.94
C VAL A 53 -20.61 27.86 25.53
N ARG A 54 -21.50 27.94 24.54
CA ARG A 54 -21.12 28.36 23.18
C ARG A 54 -20.58 29.79 23.16
N ASN A 55 -21.27 30.73 23.81
CA ASN A 55 -20.80 32.11 23.90
C ASN A 55 -19.41 32.19 24.55
N LEU A 56 -19.18 31.43 25.62
CA LEU A 56 -17.88 31.32 26.27
C LEU A 56 -16.82 30.73 25.33
N LEU A 57 -17.14 29.63 24.65
CA LEU A 57 -16.23 28.97 23.71
C LEU A 57 -15.88 29.85 22.50
N TYR A 58 -16.82 30.65 21.99
CA TYR A 58 -16.56 31.59 20.91
C TYR A 58 -15.65 32.75 21.34
N LYS A 59 -15.84 33.30 22.55
CA LYS A 59 -14.93 34.30 23.10
C LYS A 59 -13.50 33.75 23.21
N LEU A 60 -13.36 32.53 23.73
CA LEU A 60 -12.06 31.87 23.84
C LEU A 60 -11.45 31.49 22.49
N ALA A 61 -12.28 31.12 21.51
CA ALA A 61 -11.81 30.83 20.15
C ALA A 61 -11.29 32.08 19.44
N ALA A 62 -11.93 33.24 19.65
CA ALA A 62 -11.48 34.52 19.13
C ALA A 62 -10.09 34.91 19.66
N GLN A 63 -9.76 34.50 20.88
CA GLN A 63 -8.45 34.70 21.52
C GLN A 63 -7.50 33.50 21.31
N HIS A 64 -7.78 32.62 20.35
CA HIS A 64 -6.96 31.44 20.03
C HIS A 64 -6.71 30.45 21.19
N VAL A 65 -7.52 30.50 22.25
CA VAL A 65 -7.42 29.59 23.40
C VAL A 65 -7.90 28.18 23.04
N VAL A 66 -8.98 28.12 22.26
CA VAL A 66 -9.61 26.86 21.83
C VAL A 66 -9.79 26.82 20.32
N SER A 67 -9.64 25.64 19.75
CA SER A 67 -10.02 25.33 18.37
C SER A 67 -11.22 24.39 18.35
N PHE A 68 -11.97 24.43 17.26
CA PHE A 68 -13.07 23.50 17.03
C PHE A 68 -12.89 22.73 15.72
N THR A 69 -13.31 21.48 15.73
CA THR A 69 -13.46 20.64 14.54
C THR A 69 -14.92 20.20 14.43
N ARG A 70 -15.45 20.21 13.21
CA ARG A 70 -16.81 19.72 12.94
C ARG A 70 -16.76 18.34 12.29
N LYS A 71 -17.62 17.43 12.75
CA LYS A 71 -17.80 16.10 12.14
C LYS A 71 -19.26 15.89 11.77
N LYS A 72 -19.51 15.43 10.55
CA LYS A 72 -20.85 15.05 10.10
C LYS A 72 -21.27 13.73 10.72
N ASP A 73 -22.40 13.71 11.40
CA ASP A 73 -22.97 12.48 11.96
C ASP A 73 -23.70 11.70 10.85
N LYS A 74 -23.12 10.57 10.45
CA LYS A 74 -23.70 9.67 9.43
C LYS A 74 -24.91 8.88 9.96
N ARG A 75 -25.06 8.73 11.28
CA ARG A 75 -26.14 7.93 11.89
C ARG A 75 -27.43 8.72 12.12
N ARG A 76 -27.34 10.00 12.45
CA ARG A 76 -28.49 10.83 12.84
C ARG A 76 -29.04 11.73 11.74
N GLY A 77 -28.74 11.45 10.47
CA GLY A 77 -29.28 12.20 9.34
C GLY A 77 -28.45 13.40 8.87
N GLY A 78 -27.16 13.50 9.24
CA GLY A 78 -26.22 14.44 8.61
C GLY A 78 -25.95 15.76 9.34
N TRP A 79 -26.39 15.91 10.59
CA TRP A 79 -26.07 17.08 11.43
C TRP A 79 -24.57 17.18 11.74
N TYR A 80 -24.08 18.39 11.98
CA TYR A 80 -22.70 18.63 12.42
C TYR A 80 -22.59 18.61 13.94
N ILE A 81 -21.59 17.88 14.44
CA ILE A 81 -21.21 17.90 15.85
C ILE A 81 -19.89 18.65 15.97
N TYR A 82 -19.87 19.63 16.87
CA TYR A 82 -18.69 20.43 17.18
C TYR A 82 -17.88 19.79 18.30
N PHE A 83 -16.57 19.73 18.09
CA PHE A 83 -15.60 19.19 19.01
C PHE A 83 -14.56 20.24 19.32
N TRP A 84 -14.35 20.52 20.60
CA TRP A 84 -13.47 21.57 21.09
C TRP A 84 -12.18 20.98 21.67
N THR A 85 -11.07 21.66 21.43
CA THR A 85 -9.74 21.30 21.93
C THR A 85 -8.99 22.58 22.31
N ILE A 86 -8.20 22.55 23.38
CA ILE A 86 -7.31 23.68 23.73
C ILE A 86 -6.12 23.70 22.76
N GLU A 87 -5.81 24.88 22.24
CA GLU A 87 -4.60 25.12 21.44
C GLU A 87 -3.50 25.66 22.33
N GLU A 88 -2.85 24.79 23.12
CA GLU A 88 -1.91 25.19 24.18
C GLU A 88 -0.82 26.16 23.68
N ARG A 89 -0.22 25.87 22.52
CA ARG A 89 0.82 26.71 21.91
C ARG A 89 0.29 28.10 21.52
N LYS A 90 -0.75 28.15 20.68
CA LYS A 90 -1.31 29.41 20.20
C LYS A 90 -1.86 30.26 21.34
N SER A 91 -2.38 29.61 22.38
CA SER A 91 -2.81 30.28 23.61
C SER A 91 -1.66 31.00 24.30
N MET A 92 -0.49 30.36 24.42
CA MET A 92 0.67 31.00 25.05
C MET A 92 1.26 32.11 24.18
N GLU A 93 1.29 31.93 22.86
CA GLU A 93 1.71 32.98 21.92
C GLU A 93 0.79 34.22 22.03
N ALA A 94 -0.53 34.00 22.00
CA ALA A 94 -1.51 35.07 22.15
C ALA A 94 -1.47 35.72 23.55
N TYR A 95 -1.17 34.95 24.60
CA TYR A 95 -0.97 35.49 25.94
C TYR A 95 0.27 36.38 26.02
N ALA A 96 1.39 35.96 25.44
CA ALA A 96 2.60 36.78 25.36
C ALA A 96 2.35 38.10 24.61
N ASP A 97 1.61 38.05 23.50
CA ASP A 97 1.27 39.26 22.73
C ASP A 97 0.36 40.21 23.51
N MET A 98 -0.61 39.67 24.26
CA MET A 98 -1.46 40.47 25.14
C MET A 98 -0.63 41.15 26.24
N LEU A 99 0.28 40.42 26.89
CA LEU A 99 1.18 40.99 27.90
C LEU A 99 2.12 42.05 27.32
N ARG A 100 2.62 41.87 26.08
CA ARG A 100 3.43 42.89 25.39
C ARG A 100 2.63 44.16 25.10
N GLN A 101 1.35 44.03 24.73
CA GLN A 101 0.47 45.19 24.55
C GLN A 101 0.19 45.91 25.88
N GLU A 102 0.01 45.16 26.96
CA GLU A 102 -0.12 45.71 28.31
C GLU A 102 1.14 46.45 28.75
N LEU A 103 2.31 45.84 28.55
CA LEU A 103 3.60 46.46 28.83
C LEU A 103 3.76 47.78 28.07
N LYS A 104 3.41 47.81 26.78
CA LYS A 104 3.45 49.03 25.98
C LYS A 104 2.55 50.13 26.56
N LYS A 105 1.32 49.79 26.99
CA LYS A 105 0.42 50.76 27.63
C LYS A 105 1.00 51.31 28.93
N ILE A 106 1.64 50.47 29.73
CA ILE A 106 2.30 50.89 30.98
C ILE A 106 3.49 51.83 30.65
N ASP A 107 4.33 51.48 29.68
CA ASP A 107 5.45 52.31 29.25
C ASP A 107 4.99 53.66 28.68
N ASP A 108 3.91 53.66 27.88
CA ASP A 108 3.28 54.89 27.35
C ASP A 108 2.74 55.76 28.50
N ASN A 109 2.10 55.17 29.50
CA ASN A 109 1.57 55.89 30.67
C ASN A 109 2.68 56.48 31.54
N ILE A 110 3.78 55.75 31.77
CA ILE A 110 4.95 56.25 32.48
C ILE A 110 5.56 57.43 31.72
N SER A 111 5.68 57.31 30.39
CA SER A 111 6.26 58.36 29.55
C SER A 111 5.44 59.65 29.62
N LYS A 112 4.11 59.56 29.49
CA LYS A 112 3.20 60.71 29.64
C LYS A 112 3.29 61.36 31.03
N LYS A 113 3.33 60.55 32.09
CA LYS A 113 3.48 61.06 33.47
C LYS A 113 4.84 61.70 33.74
N LYS A 114 5.88 61.34 32.98
CA LYS A 114 7.23 61.92 33.11
C LYS A 114 7.41 63.19 32.27
N SER A 115 6.73 63.29 31.12
CA SER A 115 6.81 64.47 30.24
C SER A 115 5.94 65.61 30.72
N ASP A 116 4.73 65.30 31.20
CA ASP A 116 3.70 66.32 31.43
C ASP A 116 3.57 66.63 32.92
N SER A 117 3.46 67.91 33.24
CA SER A 117 3.11 68.34 34.59
C SER A 117 1.64 67.99 34.88
N HIS A 118 1.37 67.34 36.01
CA HIS A 118 0.01 66.97 36.41
C HIS A 118 -0.46 67.89 37.52
N TYR A 119 -1.71 68.32 37.44
CA TYR A 119 -2.33 69.20 38.41
C TYR A 119 -3.55 68.54 39.06
N HIS A 120 -3.85 68.92 40.29
CA HIS A 120 -5.01 68.43 41.02
C HIS A 120 -5.71 69.56 41.78
N CYS A 121 -7.02 69.43 41.96
CA CYS A 121 -7.81 70.30 42.82
C CYS A 121 -8.10 69.59 44.14
N ASP A 122 -7.75 70.20 45.27
CA ASP A 122 -7.96 69.64 46.62
C ASP A 122 -9.45 69.50 46.99
N ASN A 123 -10.27 70.43 46.51
CA ASN A 123 -11.69 70.51 46.88
C ASN A 123 -12.58 69.57 46.05
N CYS A 124 -12.28 69.42 44.75
CA CYS A 124 -13.08 68.60 43.82
C CYS A 124 -12.47 67.22 43.53
N TYR A 125 -11.23 66.96 43.95
CA TYR A 125 -10.47 65.74 43.65
C TYR A 125 -10.38 65.41 42.15
N LEU A 126 -10.37 66.45 41.31
CA LEU A 126 -10.21 66.34 39.87
C LEU A 126 -8.73 66.47 39.48
N GLU A 127 -8.29 65.65 38.52
CA GLU A 127 -6.94 65.67 37.97
C GLU A 127 -6.94 66.24 36.55
N PHE A 128 -6.00 67.14 36.29
CA PHE A 128 -5.81 67.79 35.00
C PHE A 128 -4.38 67.57 34.51
N ASN A 129 -4.23 67.36 33.20
CA ASN A 129 -2.92 67.44 32.54
C ASN A 129 -2.52 68.90 32.32
N GLU A 130 -1.28 69.15 31.92
CA GLU A 130 -0.77 70.51 31.67
C GLU A 130 -1.61 71.28 30.64
N GLU A 131 -1.99 70.64 29.53
CA GLU A 131 -2.84 71.26 28.50
C GLU A 131 -4.23 71.62 29.03
N GLY A 132 -4.83 70.74 29.84
CA GLY A 132 -6.14 70.98 30.46
C GLY A 132 -6.09 72.05 31.53
N ALA A 133 -5.00 72.11 32.31
CA ALA A 133 -4.77 73.18 33.26
C ALA A 133 -4.60 74.52 32.53
N LEU A 134 -3.82 74.57 31.45
CA LEU A 134 -3.63 75.77 30.63
C LEU A 134 -4.94 76.26 30.00
N LEU A 135 -5.79 75.36 29.53
CA LEU A 135 -7.10 75.71 28.95
C LEU A 135 -8.03 76.40 29.95
N HIS A 136 -7.87 76.11 31.24
CA HIS A 136 -8.66 76.69 32.32
C HIS A 136 -7.86 77.71 33.16
N ASP A 137 -6.77 78.26 32.62
CA ASP A 137 -5.90 79.23 33.30
C ASP A 137 -5.48 78.77 34.72
N TYR A 138 -5.15 77.49 34.85
CA TYR A 138 -4.79 76.81 36.09
C TYR A 138 -5.84 76.91 37.20
N THR A 139 -7.11 77.08 36.83
CA THR A 139 -8.25 77.22 37.75
C THR A 139 -9.24 76.09 37.54
N CYS A 140 -9.83 75.56 38.62
CA CYS A 140 -10.80 74.49 38.55
C CYS A 140 -12.15 74.99 37.98
N PRO A 141 -12.72 74.34 36.95
CA PRO A 141 -13.98 74.76 36.34
C PRO A 141 -15.20 74.56 37.26
N GLU A 142 -15.11 73.71 38.28
CA GLU A 142 -16.23 73.39 39.18
C GLU A 142 -16.28 74.32 40.42
N CYS A 143 -15.13 74.61 41.04
CA CYS A 143 -15.06 75.38 42.29
C CYS A 143 -14.36 76.73 42.18
N GLY A 144 -13.67 77.02 41.06
CA GLY A 144 -12.93 78.26 40.86
C GLY A 144 -11.63 78.38 41.66
N GLU A 145 -11.17 77.32 42.34
CA GLU A 145 -9.89 77.31 43.06
C GLU A 145 -8.70 77.05 42.12
N VAL A 146 -7.52 77.56 42.49
CA VAL A 146 -6.27 77.36 41.75
C VAL A 146 -5.81 75.91 41.89
N LEU A 147 -5.45 75.29 40.77
CA LEU A 147 -4.95 73.93 40.71
C LEU A 147 -3.53 73.83 41.31
N GLN A 148 -3.26 72.73 42.02
CA GLN A 148 -1.94 72.46 42.61
C GLN A 148 -1.18 71.39 41.84
N LEU A 149 0.14 71.51 41.77
CA LEU A 149 1.00 70.51 41.14
C LEU A 149 0.94 69.19 41.93
N LYS A 150 0.60 68.10 41.25
CA LYS A 150 0.54 66.76 41.83
C LYS A 150 1.89 66.08 41.74
N ASP A 151 2.34 65.52 42.87
CA ASP A 151 3.52 64.65 42.88
C ASP A 151 3.20 63.29 42.26
N VAL A 152 3.69 63.07 41.03
CA VAL A 152 3.52 61.84 40.26
C VAL A 152 4.54 60.75 40.63
N SER A 153 5.51 61.02 41.51
CA SER A 153 6.59 60.08 41.84
C SER A 153 6.07 58.73 42.36
N LYS A 154 5.04 58.76 43.22
CA LYS A 154 4.40 57.56 43.78
C LYS A 154 3.64 56.76 42.71
N ASP A 155 2.96 57.44 41.81
CA ASP A 155 2.23 56.81 40.70
C ASP A 155 3.21 56.12 39.75
N ILE A 156 4.30 56.80 39.40
CA ILE A 156 5.36 56.26 38.54
C ILE A 156 6.00 55.03 39.20
N ALA A 157 6.34 55.10 40.48
CA ALA A 157 6.92 53.96 41.20
C ALA A 157 5.99 52.73 41.21
N LYS A 158 4.67 52.96 41.32
CA LYS A 158 3.67 51.88 41.23
C LYS A 158 3.61 51.27 39.83
N LEU A 159 3.58 52.11 38.79
CA LEU A 159 3.60 51.66 37.39
C LEU A 159 4.91 50.93 37.03
N GLU A 160 6.05 51.38 37.55
CA GLU A 160 7.34 50.72 37.34
C GLU A 160 7.38 49.33 38.00
N LYS A 161 6.75 49.17 39.16
CA LYS A 161 6.58 47.86 39.80
C LYS A 161 5.67 46.94 38.99
N GLU A 162 4.55 47.45 38.47
CA GLU A 162 3.63 46.71 37.59
C GLU A 162 4.34 46.29 36.29
N ARG A 163 5.11 47.20 35.69
CA ARG A 163 5.95 46.93 34.51
C ARG A 163 6.91 45.78 34.74
N GLU A 164 7.60 45.75 35.88
CA GLU A 164 8.54 44.68 36.21
C GLU A 164 7.82 43.34 36.41
N GLN A 165 6.65 43.34 37.03
CA GLN A 165 5.82 42.14 37.16
C GLN A 165 5.41 41.59 35.79
N VAL A 166 4.90 42.45 34.89
CA VAL A 166 4.49 42.05 33.54
C VAL A 166 5.67 41.52 32.73
N LYS A 167 6.86 42.15 32.83
CA LYS A 167 8.08 41.62 32.20
C LYS A 167 8.47 40.24 32.71
N GLY A 168 8.39 40.03 34.03
CA GLY A 168 8.61 38.73 34.64
C GLY A 168 7.61 37.68 34.13
N GLU A 169 6.34 38.03 33.98
CA GLU A 169 5.34 37.13 33.39
C GLU A 169 5.63 36.80 31.93
N ILE A 170 6.01 37.79 31.10
CA ILE A 170 6.40 37.58 29.69
C ILE A 170 7.54 36.58 29.59
N ALA A 171 8.61 36.76 30.37
CA ALA A 171 9.77 35.86 30.34
C ALA A 171 9.39 34.41 30.68
N LEU A 172 8.51 34.21 31.67
CA LEU A 172 8.03 32.88 32.05
C LEU A 172 7.18 32.21 30.97
N VAL A 173 6.39 33.00 30.23
CA VAL A 173 5.58 32.52 29.10
C VAL A 173 6.45 32.18 27.91
N GLU A 174 7.42 33.04 27.56
CA GLU A 174 8.38 32.79 26.48
C GLU A 174 9.21 31.52 26.70
N GLU A 175 9.68 31.28 27.93
CA GLU A 175 10.38 30.04 28.32
C GLU A 175 9.49 28.79 28.11
N GLU A 176 8.17 28.89 28.33
CA GLU A 176 7.24 27.80 28.05
C GLU A 176 7.01 27.62 26.56
N ILE A 177 6.92 28.71 25.78
CA ILE A 177 6.79 28.65 24.31
C ILE A 177 8.00 27.92 23.70
N GLU A 178 9.22 28.34 24.02
CA GLU A 178 10.45 27.70 23.50
C GLU A 178 10.52 26.21 23.86
N ARG A 179 10.09 25.86 25.09
CA ARG A 179 9.99 24.47 25.54
C ARG A 179 8.97 23.68 24.71
N MET A 180 7.82 24.26 24.37
CA MET A 180 6.83 23.60 23.52
C MET A 180 7.36 23.42 22.09
N GLU A 181 8.08 24.41 21.56
CA GLU A 181 8.69 24.36 20.23
C GLU A 181 9.76 23.28 20.12
N SER A 182 10.68 23.21 21.09
CA SER A 182 11.72 22.18 21.11
C SER A 182 11.16 20.76 21.23
N LYS A 183 10.09 20.54 22.02
CA LYS A 183 9.38 19.25 22.07
C LYS A 183 8.78 18.90 20.71
N ARG A 184 8.09 19.84 20.06
CA ARG A 184 7.48 19.63 18.75
C ARG A 184 8.52 19.34 17.68
N GLN A 185 9.63 20.07 17.68
CA GLN A 185 10.73 19.87 16.74
C GLN A 185 11.28 18.44 16.85
N ARG A 186 11.53 17.96 18.07
CA ARG A 186 11.93 16.57 18.32
C ARG A 186 10.89 15.55 17.88
N GLU A 187 9.59 15.83 18.04
CA GLU A 187 8.53 14.94 17.56
C GLU A 187 8.44 14.88 16.03
N VAL A 188 8.63 16.02 15.35
CA VAL A 188 8.66 16.10 13.89
C VAL A 188 9.87 15.34 13.35
N GLU A 189 11.05 15.59 13.90
CA GLU A 189 12.29 14.88 13.54
C GLU A 189 12.15 13.36 13.69
N LYS A 190 11.61 12.89 14.83
CA LYS A 190 11.33 11.46 15.05
C LYS A 190 10.37 10.88 14.00
N ARG A 191 9.28 11.58 13.68
CA ARG A 191 8.32 11.14 12.65
C ARG A 191 8.97 11.11 11.27
N GLU A 192 9.80 12.07 10.94
CA GLU A 192 10.53 12.09 9.66
C GLU A 192 11.54 10.94 9.56
N GLU A 193 12.25 10.64 10.64
CA GLU A 193 13.12 9.46 10.71
C GLU A 193 12.34 8.15 10.57
N GLU A 194 11.21 8.01 11.24
CA GLU A 194 10.33 6.83 11.12
C GLU A 194 9.83 6.67 9.68
N ILE A 195 9.40 7.76 9.03
CA ILE A 195 8.97 7.75 7.63
C ILE A 195 10.14 7.35 6.71
N LYS A 196 11.35 7.86 6.95
CA LYS A 196 12.56 7.48 6.19
C LYS A 196 12.85 5.98 6.34
N LYS A 197 12.82 5.46 7.57
CA LYS A 197 13.00 4.03 7.88
C LYS A 197 11.94 3.16 7.19
N GLN A 198 10.67 3.54 7.25
CA GLN A 198 9.58 2.83 6.58
C GLN A 198 9.75 2.80 5.05
N LYS A 199 10.12 3.94 4.45
CA LYS A 199 10.39 4.03 3.01
C LYS A 199 11.58 3.18 2.60
N GLU A 200 12.64 3.14 3.40
CA GLU A 200 13.82 2.31 3.15
C GLU A 200 13.48 0.81 3.25
N GLU A 201 12.75 0.41 4.28
CA GLU A 201 12.27 -0.96 4.46
C GLU A 201 11.37 -1.38 3.29
N GLU A 202 10.47 -0.51 2.84
CA GLU A 202 9.63 -0.75 1.69
C GLU A 202 10.45 -0.93 0.41
N ARG A 203 11.45 -0.06 0.17
CA ARG A 203 12.39 -0.20 -0.95
C ARG A 203 13.16 -1.52 -0.89
N ARG A 204 13.63 -1.94 0.29
CA ARG A 204 14.31 -3.22 0.50
C ARG A 204 13.38 -4.40 0.17
N LYS A 205 12.13 -4.38 0.65
CA LYS A 205 11.10 -5.39 0.33
C LYS A 205 10.81 -5.44 -1.18
N ARG A 206 10.68 -4.30 -1.85
CA ARG A 206 10.50 -4.21 -3.31
C ARG A 206 11.69 -4.80 -4.08
N ARG A 207 12.93 -4.47 -3.69
CA ARG A 207 14.16 -5.03 -4.28
C ARG A 207 14.23 -6.56 -4.12
N LEU A 208 13.91 -7.08 -2.93
CA LEU A 208 13.89 -8.54 -2.69
C LEU A 208 12.81 -9.26 -3.52
N LYS A 209 11.62 -8.68 -3.63
CA LYS A 209 10.55 -9.21 -4.49
C LYS A 209 10.96 -9.22 -5.96
N ALA A 210 11.58 -8.14 -6.46
CA ALA A 210 12.10 -8.05 -7.82
C ALA A 210 13.18 -9.11 -8.09
N LYS A 211 14.16 -9.28 -7.18
CA LYS A 211 15.18 -10.33 -7.27
C LYS A 211 14.57 -11.73 -7.32
N ARG A 212 13.59 -12.03 -6.46
CA ARG A 212 12.86 -13.32 -6.47
C ARG A 212 12.11 -13.56 -7.78
N LYS A 213 11.44 -12.53 -8.32
CA LYS A 213 10.74 -12.61 -9.60
C LYS A 213 11.71 -12.89 -10.75
N ALA A 214 12.80 -12.13 -10.83
CA ALA A 214 13.85 -12.33 -11.83
C ALA A 214 14.46 -13.74 -11.76
N ALA A 215 14.76 -14.24 -10.55
CA ALA A 215 15.27 -15.61 -10.37
C ALA A 215 14.28 -16.68 -10.83
N ARG A 216 12.97 -16.49 -10.57
CA ARG A 216 11.92 -17.40 -11.06
C ARG A 216 11.79 -17.38 -12.57
N GLU A 217 11.87 -16.20 -13.19
CA GLU A 217 11.85 -16.05 -14.65
C GLU A 217 13.09 -16.67 -15.30
N ALA A 218 14.28 -16.46 -14.75
CA ALA A 218 15.52 -17.10 -15.20
C ALA A 218 15.41 -18.63 -15.16
N ARG A 219 14.94 -19.22 -14.04
CA ARG A 219 14.70 -20.67 -13.94
C ARG A 219 13.68 -21.18 -14.96
N LYS A 220 12.63 -20.42 -15.26
CA LYS A 220 11.66 -20.79 -16.31
C LYS A 220 12.30 -20.78 -17.69
N GLN A 221 13.08 -19.75 -18.00
CA GLN A 221 13.79 -19.64 -19.28
C GLN A 221 14.82 -20.77 -19.44
N GLU A 222 15.55 -21.11 -18.38
CA GLU A 222 16.50 -22.22 -18.36
C GLU A 222 15.81 -23.56 -18.63
N LYS A 223 14.70 -23.85 -17.93
CA LYS A 223 13.89 -25.06 -18.20
C LYS A 223 13.38 -25.11 -19.64
N ALA A 224 12.88 -23.99 -20.17
CA ALA A 224 12.41 -23.92 -21.56
C ALA A 224 13.55 -24.12 -22.57
N ARG A 225 14.75 -23.60 -22.29
CA ARG A 225 15.95 -23.84 -23.12
C ARG A 225 16.35 -25.32 -23.08
N ALA A 226 16.39 -25.93 -21.90
CA ALA A 226 16.70 -27.35 -21.73
C ALA A 226 15.68 -28.26 -22.45
N GLU A 227 14.39 -27.93 -22.39
CA GLU A 227 13.33 -28.68 -23.07
C GLU A 227 13.44 -28.55 -24.61
N LYS A 228 13.73 -27.34 -25.12
CA LYS A 228 14.01 -27.13 -26.55
C LYS A 228 15.24 -27.92 -27.01
N GLU A 229 16.30 -27.94 -26.21
CA GLU A 229 17.51 -28.70 -26.51
C GLU A 229 17.24 -30.22 -26.51
N ALA A 230 16.51 -30.73 -25.51
CA ALA A 230 16.10 -32.13 -25.45
C ALA A 230 15.22 -32.52 -26.65
N ARG A 231 14.30 -31.65 -27.07
CA ARG A 231 13.48 -31.85 -28.26
C ARG A 231 14.34 -31.91 -29.54
N ARG A 232 15.28 -30.97 -29.71
CA ARG A 232 16.23 -30.99 -30.84
C ARG A 232 17.07 -32.27 -30.87
N LYS A 233 17.55 -32.76 -29.72
CA LYS A 233 18.29 -34.03 -29.62
C LYS A 233 17.43 -35.23 -30.02
N ARG A 234 16.16 -35.28 -29.58
CA ARG A 234 15.20 -36.33 -29.96
C ARG A 234 14.87 -36.30 -31.46
N GLU A 235 14.62 -35.13 -32.04
CA GLU A 235 14.37 -34.95 -33.47
C GLU A 235 15.60 -35.33 -34.31
N GLY A 236 16.80 -34.95 -33.87
CA GLY A 236 18.07 -35.34 -34.49
C GLY A 236 18.31 -36.85 -34.44
N ALA A 237 17.98 -37.52 -33.34
CA ALA A 237 18.07 -38.98 -33.21
C ALA A 237 17.11 -39.68 -34.18
N LYS A 238 15.84 -39.26 -34.24
CA LYS A 238 14.85 -39.76 -35.20
C LYS A 238 15.29 -39.58 -36.65
N ALA A 239 15.88 -38.43 -36.98
CA ALA A 239 16.39 -38.17 -38.33
C ALA A 239 17.60 -39.07 -38.68
N ARG A 240 18.49 -39.34 -37.73
CA ARG A 240 19.62 -40.28 -37.91
C ARG A 240 19.12 -41.71 -38.11
N GLU A 241 18.12 -42.13 -37.35
CA GLU A 241 17.49 -43.44 -37.46
C GLU A 241 16.78 -43.60 -38.82
N ALA A 242 16.01 -42.60 -39.26
CA ALA A 242 15.39 -42.58 -40.59
C ALA A 242 16.43 -42.66 -41.72
N LYS A 243 17.58 -41.95 -41.60
CA LYS A 243 18.69 -42.05 -42.55
C LYS A 243 19.31 -43.45 -42.57
N ARG A 244 19.50 -44.09 -41.41
CA ARG A 244 19.98 -45.48 -41.31
C ARG A 244 18.99 -46.46 -41.95
N ALA A 245 17.70 -46.32 -41.70
CA ALA A 245 16.65 -47.14 -42.32
C ALA A 245 16.61 -46.96 -43.85
N LYS A 246 16.78 -45.74 -44.35
CA LYS A 246 16.84 -45.45 -45.80
C LYS A 246 18.10 -46.06 -46.45
N ARG A 247 19.26 -46.01 -45.78
CA ARG A 247 20.49 -46.69 -46.23
C ARG A 247 20.33 -48.21 -46.24
N ALA A 248 19.72 -48.79 -45.21
CA ALA A 248 19.44 -50.23 -45.15
C ALA A 248 18.48 -50.69 -46.27
N ARG A 249 17.43 -49.89 -46.57
CA ARG A 249 16.52 -50.15 -47.71
C ARG A 249 17.25 -50.09 -49.06
N ARG A 250 18.15 -49.12 -49.24
CA ARG A 250 19.00 -49.04 -50.46
C ARG A 250 19.94 -50.24 -50.58
N ALA A 251 20.56 -50.68 -49.49
CA ALA A 251 21.41 -51.87 -49.47
C ALA A 251 20.63 -53.15 -49.81
N LYS A 252 19.41 -53.32 -49.26
CA LYS A 252 18.51 -54.44 -49.62
C LYS A 252 18.11 -54.42 -51.10
N ARG A 253 17.82 -53.24 -51.67
CA ARG A 253 17.56 -53.10 -53.12
C ARG A 253 18.78 -53.47 -53.96
N ALA A 254 19.98 -53.03 -53.59
CA ALA A 254 21.22 -53.40 -54.28
C ALA A 254 21.51 -54.91 -54.22
N ALA A 255 21.26 -55.56 -53.08
CA ALA A 255 21.37 -57.02 -52.93
C ALA A 255 20.34 -57.78 -53.79
N GLY A 256 19.12 -57.25 -53.92
CA GLY A 256 18.09 -57.79 -54.82
C GLY A 256 18.49 -57.72 -56.29
N VAL A 257 19.14 -56.64 -56.73
CA VAL A 257 19.68 -56.50 -58.09
C VAL A 257 20.80 -57.51 -58.37
N LYS A 258 21.70 -57.73 -57.41
CA LYS A 258 22.76 -58.76 -57.53
C LYS A 258 22.18 -60.18 -57.62
N ARG A 259 21.13 -60.49 -56.86
CA ARG A 259 20.40 -61.79 -56.95
C ARG A 259 19.65 -61.98 -58.27
N ALA A 260 19.12 -60.91 -58.87
CA ALA A 260 18.48 -60.98 -60.19
C ALA A 260 19.50 -61.24 -61.32
N GLN A 261 20.72 -60.72 -61.20
CA GLN A 261 21.79 -60.98 -62.16
C GLN A 261 22.32 -62.42 -62.10
N THR A 262 22.40 -63.03 -60.92
CA THR A 262 22.79 -64.45 -60.80
C THR A 262 21.69 -65.40 -61.30
N ALA A 263 20.41 -65.05 -61.15
CA ALA A 263 19.28 -65.81 -61.71
C ALA A 263 19.20 -65.77 -63.26
N LYS A 264 19.70 -64.71 -63.91
CA LYS A 264 19.81 -64.68 -65.39
C LYS A 264 20.91 -65.61 -65.90
N LYS A 265 22.01 -65.80 -65.17
CA LYS A 265 23.08 -66.75 -65.51
C LYS A 265 22.61 -68.22 -65.39
N SER A 266 21.75 -68.55 -64.43
CA SER A 266 21.24 -69.92 -64.27
C SER A 266 20.19 -70.31 -65.34
N LYS A 267 19.37 -69.37 -65.82
CA LYS A 267 18.40 -69.63 -66.91
C LYS A 267 19.08 -69.89 -68.27
N ALA A 268 20.24 -69.28 -68.55
CA ALA A 268 21.01 -69.55 -69.76
C ALA A 268 21.60 -70.98 -69.78
N GLY A 269 21.94 -71.54 -68.60
CA GLY A 269 22.44 -72.92 -68.47
C GLY A 269 21.36 -73.99 -68.68
N GLN A 270 20.11 -73.73 -68.26
CA GLN A 270 19.00 -74.67 -68.42
C GLN A 270 18.48 -74.76 -69.87
N ALA A 271 18.58 -73.68 -70.65
CA ALA A 271 18.19 -73.68 -72.07
C ALA A 271 19.11 -74.54 -72.96
N ARG A 272 20.39 -74.71 -72.59
CA ARG A 272 21.33 -75.57 -73.32
C ARG A 272 21.09 -77.07 -73.09
N ARG A 273 20.62 -77.48 -71.90
CA ARG A 273 20.30 -78.88 -71.57
C ARG A 273 19.00 -79.40 -72.21
N ALA A 274 18.06 -78.51 -72.56
CA ALA A 274 16.80 -78.91 -73.19
C ALA A 274 16.94 -79.27 -74.69
N LYS A 275 17.99 -78.78 -75.37
CA LYS A 275 18.23 -79.09 -76.79
C LYS A 275 18.88 -80.47 -77.01
N SER A 276 19.73 -80.96 -76.10
CA SER A 276 20.36 -82.29 -76.24
C SER A 276 19.41 -83.46 -75.96
N ALA A 277 18.37 -83.26 -75.14
CA ALA A 277 17.39 -84.29 -74.80
C ALA A 277 16.36 -84.61 -75.91
N ARG A 278 16.24 -83.76 -76.95
CA ARG A 278 15.32 -84.00 -78.08
C ARG A 278 15.92 -84.86 -79.20
N GLN A 279 17.25 -84.95 -79.30
CA GLN A 279 17.91 -85.78 -80.33
C GLN A 279 17.94 -87.28 -79.96
N SER A 280 17.92 -87.64 -78.67
CA SER A 280 18.00 -89.05 -78.23
C SER A 280 16.67 -89.82 -78.30
N LYS A 281 15.51 -89.15 -78.41
CA LYS A 281 14.19 -89.82 -78.45
C LYS A 281 13.77 -90.33 -79.85
N ARG A 282 14.43 -89.93 -80.93
CA ARG A 282 14.08 -90.36 -82.31
C ARG A 282 14.64 -91.74 -82.71
N ALA A 283 15.57 -92.33 -81.94
CA ALA A 283 16.20 -93.61 -82.28
C ALA A 283 15.52 -94.87 -81.69
N SER A 284 14.58 -94.74 -80.72
CA SER A 284 14.08 -95.89 -79.94
C SER A 284 12.72 -96.47 -80.37
N GLN A 285 12.03 -95.91 -81.36
CA GLN A 285 10.65 -96.34 -81.74
C GLN A 285 10.55 -97.34 -82.90
N LYS A 286 11.67 -97.77 -83.52
CA LYS A 286 11.66 -98.74 -84.64
C LYS A 286 11.80 -100.23 -84.26
N GLY A 287 11.85 -100.60 -82.98
CA GLY A 287 12.25 -101.97 -82.56
C GLY A 287 11.21 -102.89 -81.90
N LYS A 288 9.95 -102.48 -81.64
CA LYS A 288 9.04 -103.24 -80.74
C LYS A 288 7.72 -103.75 -81.35
N LYS A 289 7.64 -103.89 -82.68
CA LYS A 289 6.41 -104.33 -83.40
C LYS A 289 6.41 -105.82 -83.85
N ARG A 290 7.37 -106.64 -83.39
CA ARG A 290 7.42 -108.09 -83.62
C ARG A 290 7.66 -108.79 -82.28
N THR A 291 6.59 -109.18 -81.59
CA THR A 291 6.49 -110.28 -80.61
C THR A 291 5.25 -110.08 -79.74
N ARG A 292 4.53 -111.18 -79.46
CA ARG A 292 3.32 -111.30 -78.64
C ARG A 292 1.98 -111.03 -79.33
N GLU A 293 1.81 -111.74 -80.44
CA GLU A 293 0.57 -112.41 -80.79
C GLU A 293 0.66 -113.88 -80.31
N SER A 294 0.66 -114.09 -78.99
CA SER A 294 0.68 -115.43 -78.37
C SER A 294 0.40 -115.37 -76.86
N ARG A 295 -0.82 -114.99 -76.48
CA ARG A 295 -1.51 -115.47 -75.26
C ARG A 295 -2.97 -114.97 -75.25
N LYS A 296 -3.78 -115.57 -76.12
CA LYS A 296 -5.24 -115.68 -75.96
C LYS A 296 -5.55 -116.72 -74.88
N LYS A 297 -6.70 -116.55 -74.23
CA LYS A 297 -7.45 -117.53 -73.40
C LYS A 297 -6.84 -117.91 -72.05
N SER A 298 -7.20 -117.14 -71.02
CA SER A 298 -7.75 -117.71 -69.78
C SER A 298 -8.40 -116.62 -68.92
N LYS A 299 -9.66 -116.84 -68.55
CA LYS A 299 -10.43 -116.24 -67.45
C LYS A 299 -11.24 -114.97 -67.76
N SER A 300 -12.34 -115.19 -68.47
CA SER A 300 -13.58 -114.41 -68.41
C SER A 300 -14.67 -115.22 -67.69
N VAL A 301 -14.71 -115.23 -66.35
CA VAL A 301 -15.90 -115.61 -65.54
C VAL A 301 -15.73 -114.93 -64.18
N GLY A 302 -16.73 -114.17 -63.73
CA GLY A 302 -16.71 -113.56 -62.39
C GLY A 302 -17.46 -112.24 -62.22
N SER A 303 -18.45 -111.94 -63.06
CA SER A 303 -19.62 -111.17 -62.61
C SER A 303 -20.38 -112.00 -61.55
N THR A 304 -21.19 -111.34 -60.72
CA THR A 304 -22.05 -111.94 -59.67
C THR A 304 -21.35 -112.56 -58.45
N LEU A 305 -20.90 -111.72 -57.49
CA LEU A 305 -21.00 -111.93 -56.02
C LEU A 305 -20.12 -110.91 -55.26
N ARG A 306 -20.54 -109.65 -55.28
CA ARG A 306 -20.34 -108.72 -54.14
C ARG A 306 -21.45 -107.66 -54.15
N LYS A 307 -22.66 -108.20 -54.34
CA LYS A 307 -23.97 -107.62 -54.04
C LYS A 307 -24.40 -108.25 -52.72
N LEU A 308 -23.69 -107.93 -51.63
CA LEU A 308 -24.00 -108.29 -50.23
C LEU A 308 -22.87 -107.73 -49.36
N GLY A 309 -23.08 -106.52 -48.86
CA GLY A 309 -22.12 -105.87 -47.98
C GLY A 309 -22.14 -104.37 -48.16
N ARG A 310 -22.98 -103.71 -47.35
CA ARG A 310 -23.00 -102.25 -47.11
C ARG A 310 -23.89 -101.42 -48.05
N MET A 311 -25.06 -101.97 -48.38
CA MET A 311 -26.31 -101.30 -47.96
C MET A 311 -26.54 -101.70 -46.51
N ILE A 312 -26.36 -100.78 -45.56
CA ILE A 312 -26.95 -100.68 -44.21
C ILE A 312 -26.18 -99.52 -43.53
N LYS A 313 -26.94 -98.59 -42.93
CA LYS A 313 -26.51 -97.32 -42.31
C LYS A 313 -26.21 -96.16 -43.25
N ARG A 314 -27.26 -95.64 -43.90
CA ARG A 314 -27.61 -94.20 -43.91
C ARG A 314 -28.97 -93.97 -44.59
N LYS A 315 -30.06 -94.26 -43.88
CA LYS A 315 -31.42 -93.76 -44.12
C LYS A 315 -32.33 -94.15 -42.94
N SER A 316 -32.78 -93.14 -42.19
CA SER A 316 -34.03 -93.04 -41.40
C SER A 316 -33.79 -92.13 -40.18
N GLY A 317 -34.50 -91.03 -39.92
CA GLY A 317 -35.65 -90.35 -40.54
C GLY A 317 -35.59 -88.87 -40.06
N ARG A 318 -36.04 -87.86 -40.83
CA ARG A 318 -37.43 -87.50 -41.14
C ARG A 318 -38.32 -87.38 -39.89
N LYS A 319 -38.60 -86.15 -39.47
CA LYS A 319 -39.87 -85.48 -39.79
C LYS A 319 -39.58 -84.02 -40.11
#